data_AF-A0A0A1I2Q7-F1
#
_entry.id   AF-A0A0A1I2Q7-F1
#
_cell.length_a   1.000
_cell.length_b   1.000
_cell.length_c   1.000
_cell.angle_alpha   90.00
_cell.angle_beta   90.00
_cell.angle_gamma   90.00
#
_symmetry.space_group_name_H-M   'P 1'
#
loop_
_entity.id
_entity.type
_entity.pdbx_description
1 polymer ?
#
loop_
_entity_poly.entity_id
_entity_poly.type
_entity_poly.pdbx_seq_one_letter_code
_entity_poly.pdbx_strand_id
1 'polypeptide(L)'
;MIEYHGLILERTRTGATDLAISQLETSLGARLPEDYRQFLKTCNGACVEYDVVATLANGDEELLSFSLYGLDPDKAYESNPFELEQLRAEPGFPATGLLPIGRDGGASVLLLDLREGRQDVAAMVAGLPAWTGRRQQGDEYVVLASSFTGYLDALHLSHERIEEHINHFIISPDSIEATLEWLDKGSPGWRERYRAQWNARVVDRPI
;
A
#
# COMPACT_ATOMS: atom_id res chain seq x y z
N MET A 1 -2.85 -12.00 -10.22
CA MET A 1 -2.27 -12.16 -8.88
C MET A 1 -0.81 -12.51 -9.05
N ILE A 2 0.08 -11.84 -8.33
CA ILE A 2 1.53 -12.10 -8.37
C ILE A 2 2.00 -12.24 -6.93
N GLU A 3 2.80 -13.26 -6.66
CA GLU A 3 3.57 -13.34 -5.42
C GLU A 3 4.81 -12.44 -5.51
N TYR A 4 4.97 -11.54 -4.54
CA TYR A 4 6.12 -10.66 -4.44
C TYR A 4 6.46 -10.42 -2.97
N HIS A 5 7.70 -10.73 -2.56
CA HIS A 5 8.16 -10.60 -1.17
C HIS A 5 7.24 -11.26 -0.13
N GLY A 6 6.73 -12.47 -0.43
CA GLY A 6 5.84 -13.20 0.48
C GLY A 6 4.41 -12.63 0.55
N LEU A 7 4.11 -11.56 -0.18
CA LEU A 7 2.77 -11.00 -0.30
C LEU A 7 2.10 -11.45 -1.60
N ILE A 8 0.79 -11.57 -1.55
CA ILE A 8 -0.06 -11.77 -2.72
C ILE A 8 -0.56 -10.42 -3.21
N LEU A 9 -0.10 -9.99 -4.38
CA LEU A 9 -0.46 -8.70 -4.97
C LEU A 9 -1.47 -8.87 -6.12
N GLU A 10 -2.46 -7.99 -6.15
CA GLU A 10 -3.50 -8.01 -7.17
C GLU A 10 -3.40 -6.82 -8.13
N ARG A 11 -4.04 -6.96 -9.30
CA ARG A 11 -4.16 -5.89 -10.30
C ARG A 11 -2.83 -5.24 -10.72
N THR A 12 -1.74 -6.00 -10.66
CA THR A 12 -0.42 -5.62 -11.15
C THR A 12 -0.45 -5.37 -12.66
N ARG A 13 0.39 -4.46 -13.14
CA ARG A 13 0.52 -4.13 -14.58
C ARG A 13 1.80 -4.72 -15.15
N THR A 14 1.94 -4.64 -16.46
CA THR A 14 3.20 -4.95 -17.15
C THR A 14 4.33 -4.10 -16.56
N GLY A 15 5.48 -4.74 -16.32
CA GLY A 15 6.67 -4.13 -15.78
C GLY A 15 7.10 -2.85 -16.49
N ALA A 16 7.53 -1.85 -15.72
CA ALA A 16 8.05 -0.60 -16.24
C ALA A 16 9.36 -0.81 -17.01
N THR A 17 9.54 -0.07 -18.10
CA THR A 17 10.79 -0.09 -18.88
C THR A 17 11.86 0.76 -18.19
N ASP A 18 13.14 0.45 -18.44
CA ASP A 18 14.26 1.28 -17.94
C ASP A 18 14.18 2.73 -18.42
N LEU A 19 13.64 2.96 -19.63
CA LEU A 19 13.42 4.31 -20.16
C LEU A 19 12.40 5.07 -19.32
N ALA A 20 11.23 4.47 -19.03
CA ALA A 20 10.20 5.09 -18.21
C ALA A 20 10.72 5.39 -16.79
N ILE A 21 11.46 4.44 -16.19
CA ILE A 21 12.07 4.64 -14.87
C ILE A 21 13.06 5.81 -14.91
N SER A 22 13.92 5.89 -15.93
CA SER A 22 14.89 6.98 -16.06
C SER A 22 14.22 8.35 -16.26
N GLN A 23 13.08 8.39 -16.96
CA GLN A 23 12.28 9.60 -17.12
C GLN A 23 11.67 10.05 -15.78
N LEU A 24 11.13 9.12 -14.99
CA LEU A 24 10.63 9.41 -13.65
C LEU A 24 11.75 9.93 -12.74
N GLU A 25 12.92 9.28 -12.73
CA GLU A 25 14.10 9.71 -11.96
C GLU A 25 14.55 11.13 -12.34
N THR A 26 14.54 11.43 -13.64
CA THR A 26 14.86 12.77 -14.15
C THR A 26 13.86 13.80 -13.67
N SER A 27 12.56 13.50 -13.78
CA SER A 27 11.50 14.38 -13.29
C SER A 27 11.60 14.58 -11.79
N LEU A 28 11.85 13.52 -11.01
CA LEU A 28 11.98 13.53 -9.56
C LEU A 28 13.23 14.26 -9.07
N GLY A 29 14.27 14.35 -9.91
CA GLY A 29 15.58 14.88 -9.54
C GLY A 29 16.38 13.97 -8.62
N ALA A 30 16.02 12.68 -8.55
CA ALA A 30 16.65 11.69 -7.68
C ALA A 30 16.60 10.29 -8.32
N ARG A 31 17.59 9.46 -8.00
CA ARG A 31 17.62 8.03 -8.38
C ARG A 31 16.68 7.25 -7.48
N LEU A 32 15.85 6.38 -8.07
CA LEU A 32 15.01 5.47 -7.30
C LEU A 32 15.90 4.40 -6.63
N PRO A 33 15.58 4.00 -5.38
CA PRO A 33 16.15 2.82 -4.74
C PRO A 33 15.94 1.55 -5.58
N GLU A 34 16.90 0.64 -5.53
CA GLU A 34 16.88 -0.56 -6.39
C GLU A 34 15.72 -1.50 -6.06
N ASP A 35 15.32 -1.61 -4.80
CA ASP A 35 14.16 -2.39 -4.35
C ASP A 35 12.86 -1.88 -4.99
N TYR A 36 12.66 -0.55 -5.01
CA TYR A 36 11.50 0.05 -5.66
C TYR A 36 11.56 -0.06 -7.18
N ARG A 37 12.75 0.06 -7.80
CA ARG A 37 12.94 -0.18 -9.23
C ARG A 37 12.56 -1.61 -9.61
N GLN A 38 12.97 -2.59 -8.81
CA GLN A 38 12.63 -4.00 -9.02
C GLN A 38 11.12 -4.21 -8.93
N PHE A 39 10.45 -3.60 -7.93
CA PHE A 39 9.00 -3.65 -7.82
C PHE A 39 8.29 -3.08 -9.07
N LEU A 40 8.71 -1.92 -9.57
CA LEU A 40 8.12 -1.35 -10.79
C LEU A 40 8.35 -2.23 -12.02
N LYS A 41 9.49 -2.93 -12.11
CA LYS A 41 9.79 -3.86 -13.20
C LYS A 41 9.00 -5.17 -13.12
N THR A 42 8.62 -5.61 -11.92
CA THR A 42 7.94 -6.91 -11.72
C THR A 42 6.42 -6.76 -11.62
N CYS A 43 5.93 -5.80 -10.84
CA CYS A 43 4.51 -5.65 -10.51
C CYS A 43 3.89 -4.37 -11.10
N ASN A 44 4.67 -3.29 -11.26
CA ASN A 44 4.24 -1.99 -11.76
C ASN A 44 2.91 -1.47 -11.15
N GLY A 45 2.94 -1.28 -9.82
CA GLY A 45 1.76 -0.96 -9.02
C GLY A 45 0.98 -2.21 -8.60
N ALA A 46 0.10 -2.08 -7.61
CA ALA A 46 -0.69 -3.18 -7.09
C ALA A 46 -1.86 -2.68 -6.24
N CYS A 47 -2.95 -3.44 -6.22
CA CYS A 47 -3.88 -3.41 -5.10
C CYS A 47 -3.28 -4.29 -4.00
N VAL A 48 -3.12 -3.73 -2.80
CA VAL A 48 -2.49 -4.39 -1.66
C VAL A 48 -3.53 -4.52 -0.56
N GLU A 49 -4.05 -5.74 -0.38
CA GLU A 49 -5.01 -6.05 0.68
C GLU A 49 -4.28 -6.37 1.98
N TYR A 50 -3.43 -5.45 2.45
CA TYR A 50 -2.68 -5.59 3.70
C TYR A 50 -2.62 -4.25 4.42
N ASP A 51 -2.42 -4.31 5.72
CA ASP A 51 -2.33 -3.15 6.59
C ASP A 51 -0.90 -2.92 7.06
N VAL A 52 -0.58 -1.66 7.34
CA VAL A 52 0.63 -1.20 8.03
C VAL A 52 0.20 -0.39 9.24
N VAL A 53 0.95 -0.49 10.34
CA VAL A 53 0.73 0.36 11.52
C VAL A 53 1.50 1.67 11.34
N ALA A 54 0.79 2.79 11.44
CA ALA A 54 1.37 4.12 11.56
C ALA A 54 1.27 4.58 13.02
N THR A 55 2.41 4.90 13.64
CA THR A 55 2.45 5.51 14.96
C THR A 55 2.52 7.02 14.82
N LEU A 56 1.47 7.70 15.25
CA LEU A 56 1.34 9.16 15.21
C LEU A 56 2.17 9.83 16.31
N ALA A 57 2.36 11.14 16.22
CA ALA A 57 3.18 11.94 17.13
C ALA A 57 2.64 11.96 18.56
N ASN A 58 1.34 11.74 18.74
CA ASN A 58 0.71 11.59 20.05
C ASN A 58 0.87 10.17 20.65
N GLY A 59 1.47 9.24 19.92
CA GLY A 59 1.67 7.84 20.29
C GLY A 59 0.52 6.92 19.92
N ASP A 60 -0.56 7.43 19.30
CA ASP A 60 -1.65 6.58 18.81
C ASP A 60 -1.17 5.74 17.61
N GLU A 61 -1.63 4.50 17.55
CA GLU A 61 -1.40 3.59 16.43
C GLU A 61 -2.64 3.52 15.55
N GLU A 62 -2.43 3.56 14.24
CA GLU A 62 -3.49 3.41 13.26
C GLU A 62 -3.12 2.41 12.17
N LEU A 63 -4.10 1.61 11.77
CA LEU A 63 -3.98 0.70 10.63
C LEU A 63 -4.30 1.48 9.36
N LEU A 64 -3.35 1.49 8.43
CA LEU A 64 -3.50 2.08 7.11
C LEU A 64 -3.27 1.02 6.05
N SER A 65 -3.94 1.15 4.92
CA SER A 65 -3.84 0.24 3.78
C SER A 65 -3.68 1.08 2.54
N PHE A 66 -2.68 0.80 1.72
CA PHE A 66 -2.40 1.60 0.53
C PHE A 66 -2.44 0.78 -0.74
N SER A 67 -3.17 1.26 -1.74
CA SER A 67 -2.96 0.83 -3.12
C SER A 67 -1.68 1.45 -3.65
N LEU A 68 -0.82 0.65 -4.29
CA LEU A 68 0.45 1.09 -4.82
C LEU A 68 0.31 1.56 -6.26
N TYR A 69 0.80 2.77 -6.52
CA TYR A 69 0.90 3.31 -7.86
C TYR A 69 1.94 2.56 -8.68
N GLY A 70 1.67 2.49 -9.97
CA GLY A 70 2.66 2.07 -10.95
C GLY A 70 3.05 3.23 -11.84
N LEU A 71 4.14 3.01 -12.55
CA LEU A 71 4.73 3.93 -13.49
C LEU A 71 4.10 3.74 -14.88
N ASP A 72 3.32 4.74 -15.26
CA ASP A 72 2.66 4.81 -16.56
C ASP A 72 2.55 6.30 -16.97
N PRO A 73 3.42 6.76 -17.88
CA PRO A 73 3.47 8.16 -18.31
C PRO A 73 2.19 8.65 -18.99
N ASP A 74 1.42 7.76 -19.61
CA ASP A 74 0.23 8.11 -20.39
C ASP A 74 -1.05 8.08 -19.54
N LYS A 75 -0.97 7.61 -18.29
CA LYS A 75 -2.12 7.43 -17.42
C LYS A 75 -2.35 8.65 -16.54
N ALA A 76 -3.54 9.23 -16.66
CA ALA A 76 -3.96 10.44 -15.95
C ALA A 76 -4.58 10.21 -14.55
N TYR A 77 -4.33 9.06 -13.91
CA TYR A 77 -4.84 8.76 -12.56
C TYR A 77 -4.15 7.52 -11.96
N GLU A 78 -3.84 7.53 -10.65
CA GLU A 78 -3.21 6.40 -9.95
C GLU A 78 -1.94 5.91 -10.68
N SER A 79 -1.07 6.86 -11.01
CA SER A 79 0.23 6.62 -11.60
C SER A 79 1.27 7.54 -10.98
N ASN A 80 2.50 7.06 -10.80
CA ASN A 80 3.55 7.86 -10.16
C ASN A 80 3.76 9.23 -10.84
N PRO A 81 3.83 9.34 -12.19
CA PRO A 81 4.06 10.63 -12.84
C PRO A 81 2.91 11.61 -12.63
N PHE A 82 1.66 11.15 -12.83
CA PHE A 82 0.49 12.01 -12.69
C PHE A 82 0.34 12.54 -11.26
N GLU A 83 0.41 11.66 -10.27
CA GLU A 83 0.24 12.02 -8.86
C GLU A 83 1.37 12.95 -8.38
N LEU A 84 2.60 12.76 -8.89
CA LEU A 84 3.72 13.66 -8.63
C LEU A 84 3.47 15.06 -9.20
N GLU A 85 2.95 15.16 -10.41
CA GLU A 85 2.60 16.46 -11.02
C GLU A 85 1.50 17.18 -10.24
N GLN A 86 0.46 16.44 -9.79
CA GLN A 86 -0.61 17.02 -8.98
C GLN A 86 -0.08 17.55 -7.65
N LEU A 87 0.69 16.76 -6.92
CA LEU A 87 1.23 17.20 -5.63
C LEU A 87 2.21 18.37 -5.78
N ARG A 88 2.95 18.46 -6.89
CA ARG A 88 3.83 19.61 -7.16
C ARG A 88 3.08 20.92 -7.41
N ALA A 89 1.80 20.87 -7.77
CA ALA A 89 0.97 22.06 -7.86
C ALA A 89 0.59 22.63 -6.49
N GLU A 90 0.69 21.81 -5.42
CA GLU A 90 0.37 22.23 -4.06
C GLU A 90 1.48 23.13 -3.47
N PRO A 91 1.11 24.27 -2.85
CA PRO A 91 2.07 25.15 -2.20
C PRO A 91 2.89 24.41 -1.12
N GLY A 92 4.21 24.47 -1.25
CA GLY A 92 5.13 23.89 -0.27
C GLY A 92 5.49 22.42 -0.49
N PHE A 93 4.94 21.76 -1.51
CA PHE A 93 5.41 20.43 -1.88
C PHE A 93 6.87 20.47 -2.37
N PRO A 94 7.75 19.54 -1.94
CA PRO A 94 9.14 19.54 -2.36
C PRO A 94 9.31 19.43 -3.88
N ALA A 95 10.15 20.29 -4.46
CA ALA A 95 10.43 20.27 -5.90
C ALA A 95 11.12 18.97 -6.35
N THR A 96 11.93 18.36 -5.47
CA THR A 96 12.72 17.17 -5.78
C THR A 96 12.68 16.13 -4.66
N GLY A 97 12.90 14.88 -5.04
CA GLY A 97 13.18 13.78 -4.12
C GLY A 97 12.00 13.28 -3.28
N LEU A 98 10.76 13.73 -3.49
CA LEU A 98 9.59 13.16 -2.83
C LEU A 98 8.63 12.61 -3.88
N LEU A 99 8.36 11.31 -3.84
CA LEU A 99 7.57 10.61 -4.85
C LEU A 99 6.30 10.00 -4.23
N PRO A 100 5.09 10.33 -4.70
CA PRO A 100 3.91 9.56 -4.36
C PRO A 100 3.96 8.16 -4.97
N ILE A 101 3.78 7.16 -4.12
CA ILE A 101 3.84 5.73 -4.48
C ILE A 101 2.56 4.97 -4.12
N GLY A 102 1.58 5.60 -3.47
CA GLY A 102 0.27 4.99 -3.22
C GLY A 102 -0.73 5.88 -2.50
N ARG A 103 -1.94 5.36 -2.28
CA ARG A 103 -3.03 6.03 -1.53
C ARG A 103 -3.90 5.04 -0.76
N ASP A 104 -4.55 5.52 0.29
CA ASP A 104 -5.41 4.70 1.16
C ASP A 104 -6.88 4.62 0.73
N GLY A 105 -7.21 5.11 -0.46
CA GLY A 105 -8.59 5.25 -0.92
C GLY A 105 -9.31 6.47 -0.34
N GLY A 106 -8.83 7.01 0.78
CA GLY A 106 -9.21 8.31 1.33
C GLY A 106 -8.26 9.43 0.86
N ALA A 107 -7.80 10.22 1.82
CA ALA A 107 -6.94 11.38 1.59
C ALA A 107 -5.46 11.14 1.97
N SER A 108 -5.11 9.99 2.56
CA SER A 108 -3.73 9.72 2.94
C SER A 108 -2.92 9.23 1.74
N VAL A 109 -1.67 9.66 1.65
CA VAL A 109 -0.77 9.36 0.54
C VAL A 109 0.47 8.66 1.04
N LEU A 110 0.85 7.57 0.37
CA LEU A 110 2.12 6.89 0.59
C LEU A 110 3.20 7.53 -0.27
N LEU A 111 4.34 7.83 0.34
CA LEU A 111 5.43 8.60 -0.22
C LEU A 111 6.73 7.82 -0.10
N LEU A 112 7.58 7.92 -1.11
CA LEU A 112 8.99 7.52 -1.07
C LEU A 112 9.84 8.79 -0.98
N ASP A 113 10.55 8.95 0.12
CA ASP A 113 11.35 10.12 0.43
C ASP A 113 12.84 9.86 0.18
N LEU A 114 13.34 10.51 -0.87
CA LEU A 114 14.71 10.45 -1.37
C LEU A 114 15.48 11.74 -1.09
N ARG A 115 14.86 12.70 -0.39
CA ARG A 115 15.51 13.97 -0.06
C ARG A 115 16.67 13.69 0.89
N GLU A 116 17.78 14.38 0.65
CA GLU A 116 18.99 14.27 1.47
C GLU A 116 19.60 12.84 1.47
N GLY A 117 19.33 12.05 0.42
CA GLY A 117 19.89 10.70 0.26
C GLY A 117 19.15 9.63 1.07
N ARG A 118 17.99 9.95 1.63
CA ARG A 118 17.10 8.99 2.31
C ARG A 118 16.46 8.02 1.32
N GLN A 119 15.83 6.98 1.86
CA GLN A 119 15.05 5.99 1.10
C GLN A 119 13.79 5.58 1.89
N ASP A 120 13.30 6.49 2.71
CA ASP A 120 12.22 6.22 3.66
C ASP A 120 10.90 6.08 2.92
N VAL A 121 10.11 5.08 3.30
CA VAL A 121 8.70 5.02 2.97
C VAL A 121 7.93 5.68 4.10
N ALA A 122 7.13 6.69 3.77
CA ALA A 122 6.36 7.47 4.71
C ALA A 122 4.92 7.63 4.24
N ALA A 123 4.00 7.84 5.18
CA ALA A 123 2.64 8.26 4.88
C ALA A 123 2.46 9.73 5.27
N MET A 124 1.82 10.49 4.38
CA MET A 124 1.12 11.70 4.80
C MET A 124 -0.28 11.28 5.23
N VAL A 125 -0.49 11.12 6.54
CA VAL A 125 -1.75 10.70 7.14
C VAL A 125 -2.67 11.92 7.22
N ALA A 126 -3.81 11.85 6.53
CA ALA A 126 -4.73 12.98 6.50
C ALA A 126 -5.43 13.18 7.84
N GLY A 127 -5.50 14.43 8.28
CA GLY A 127 -6.31 14.87 9.40
C GLY A 127 -7.80 14.61 9.15
N LEU A 128 -8.56 14.46 10.22
CA LEU A 128 -10.00 14.23 10.13
C LEU A 128 -10.79 15.43 10.65
N PRO A 129 -12.02 15.64 10.15
CA PRO A 129 -12.88 16.68 10.68
C PRO A 129 -13.07 16.56 12.20
N ALA A 130 -13.12 17.69 12.90
CA ALA A 130 -13.15 17.73 14.36
C ALA A 130 -14.26 16.87 15.00
N TRP A 131 -15.43 16.74 14.35
CA TRP A 131 -16.55 15.94 14.87
C TRP A 131 -16.26 14.44 14.99
N THR A 132 -15.24 13.94 14.30
CA THR A 132 -14.81 12.54 14.40
C THR A 132 -14.07 12.23 15.71
N GLY A 133 -13.59 13.26 16.41
CA GLY A 133 -12.76 13.12 17.61
C GLY A 133 -11.37 12.51 17.35
N ARG A 134 -10.98 12.29 16.08
CA ARG A 134 -9.70 11.70 15.67
C ARG A 134 -8.89 12.70 14.85
N ARG A 135 -7.55 12.55 14.86
CA ARG A 135 -6.59 13.31 14.02
C ARG A 135 -6.87 14.82 13.92
N GLN A 136 -7.16 15.44 15.06
CA GLN A 136 -7.53 16.86 15.10
C GLN A 136 -6.34 17.82 14.94
N GLN A 137 -5.11 17.29 14.96
CA GLN A 137 -3.88 18.08 14.84
C GLN A 137 -3.54 18.45 13.38
N GLY A 138 -4.31 17.94 12.41
CA GLY A 138 -4.08 18.12 10.99
C GLY A 138 -3.36 16.93 10.37
N ASP A 139 -2.83 17.14 9.17
CA ASP A 139 -2.09 16.12 8.43
C ASP A 139 -0.74 15.86 9.11
N GLU A 140 -0.33 14.60 9.12
CA GLU A 140 0.91 14.18 9.78
C GLU A 140 1.80 13.36 8.84
N TYR A 141 3.09 13.66 8.83
CA TYR A 141 4.09 12.90 8.10
C TYR A 141 4.70 11.83 9.01
N VAL A 142 4.44 10.56 8.70
CA VAL A 142 4.86 9.40 9.50
C VAL A 142 5.78 8.50 8.68
N VAL A 143 6.98 8.24 9.17
CA VAL A 143 7.90 7.27 8.55
C VAL A 143 7.45 5.85 8.93
N LEU A 144 7.16 5.04 7.93
CA LEU A 144 6.68 3.66 8.10
C LEU A 144 7.83 2.65 8.01
N ALA A 145 8.81 2.91 7.15
CA ALA A 145 10.00 2.07 6.99
C ALA A 145 11.17 2.86 6.38
N SER A 146 12.39 2.36 6.56
CA SER A 146 13.61 2.96 6.00
C SER A 146 13.94 2.51 4.57
N SER A 147 13.12 1.64 3.98
CA SER A 147 13.26 1.16 2.60
C SER A 147 11.93 0.63 2.08
N PHE A 148 11.81 0.45 0.76
CA PHE A 148 10.58 -0.08 0.16
C PHE A 148 10.37 -1.55 0.52
N THR A 149 11.43 -2.36 0.51
CA THR A 149 11.34 -3.74 1.01
C THR A 149 10.95 -3.79 2.49
N GLY A 150 11.51 -2.91 3.33
CA GLY A 150 11.13 -2.86 4.75
C GLY A 150 9.66 -2.48 4.97
N TYR A 151 9.10 -1.63 4.10
CA TYR A 151 7.66 -1.35 4.09
C TYR A 151 6.85 -2.60 3.73
N LEU A 152 7.26 -3.35 2.70
CA LEU A 152 6.57 -4.60 2.35
C LEU A 152 6.64 -5.64 3.47
N ASP A 153 7.77 -5.74 4.16
CA ASP A 153 7.95 -6.65 5.29
C ASP A 153 7.09 -6.26 6.52
N ALA A 154 6.71 -4.99 6.64
CA ALA A 154 5.83 -4.48 7.70
C ALA A 154 4.33 -4.68 7.40
N LEU A 155 3.97 -5.02 6.16
CA LEU A 155 2.59 -5.29 5.78
C LEU A 155 2.09 -6.60 6.39
N HIS A 156 0.87 -6.57 6.94
CA HIS A 156 0.26 -7.72 7.59
C HIS A 156 -1.25 -7.75 7.39
N LEU A 157 -1.87 -8.90 7.68
CA LEU A 157 -3.32 -9.02 7.74
C LEU A 157 -3.81 -8.71 9.16
N SER A 158 -4.42 -7.54 9.34
CA SER A 158 -5.05 -7.20 10.62
C SER A 158 -6.27 -8.07 10.91
N HIS A 159 -6.66 -8.13 12.18
CA HIS A 159 -7.86 -8.88 12.57
C HIS A 159 -9.13 -8.32 11.91
N GLU A 160 -9.27 -6.99 11.87
CA GLU A 160 -10.40 -6.31 11.24
C GLU A 160 -10.50 -6.66 9.75
N ARG A 161 -9.37 -6.63 9.03
CA ARG A 161 -9.33 -6.99 7.61
C ARG A 161 -9.74 -8.43 7.34
N ILE A 162 -9.26 -9.38 8.15
CA ILE A 162 -9.60 -10.80 7.98
C ILE A 162 -11.10 -11.01 8.22
N GLU A 163 -11.64 -10.43 9.30
CA GLU A 163 -13.07 -10.54 9.61
C GLU A 163 -13.93 -9.93 8.52
N GLU A 164 -13.59 -8.72 8.09
CA GLU A 164 -14.31 -8.00 7.04
C GLU A 164 -14.29 -8.78 5.72
N HIS A 165 -13.13 -9.29 5.32
CA HIS A 165 -13.01 -10.11 4.11
C HIS A 165 -13.85 -11.38 4.20
N ILE A 166 -13.69 -12.16 5.29
CA ILE A 166 -14.46 -13.39 5.52
C ILE A 166 -15.96 -13.10 5.50
N ASN A 167 -16.43 -11.94 5.96
CA ASN A 167 -17.84 -11.57 6.00
C ASN A 167 -18.41 -11.04 4.69
N HIS A 168 -17.58 -10.56 3.76
CA HIS A 168 -18.07 -9.85 2.58
C HIS A 168 -17.62 -10.42 1.22
N PHE A 169 -16.57 -11.24 1.13
CA PHE A 169 -16.16 -11.81 -0.15
C PHE A 169 -17.29 -12.61 -0.83
N ILE A 170 -17.39 -12.55 -2.16
CA ILE A 170 -18.41 -13.27 -2.92
C ILE A 170 -18.03 -14.74 -2.98
N ILE A 171 -18.87 -15.62 -2.46
CA ILE A 171 -18.56 -17.06 -2.40
C ILE A 171 -18.71 -17.71 -3.77
N SER A 172 -17.59 -18.19 -4.28
CA SER A 172 -17.43 -19.04 -5.46
C SER A 172 -16.25 -20.00 -5.25
N PRO A 173 -16.16 -21.13 -5.96
CA PRO A 173 -15.01 -22.04 -5.84
C PRO A 173 -13.67 -21.32 -5.97
N ASP A 174 -13.53 -20.44 -6.97
CA ASP A 174 -12.28 -19.71 -7.23
C ASP A 174 -11.96 -18.70 -6.11
N SER A 175 -12.97 -17.97 -5.61
CA SER A 175 -12.77 -17.01 -4.52
C SER A 175 -12.43 -17.67 -3.19
N ILE A 176 -12.94 -18.89 -2.95
CA ILE A 176 -12.61 -19.68 -1.76
C ILE A 176 -11.13 -20.06 -1.82
N GLU A 177 -10.66 -20.61 -2.94
CA GLU A 177 -9.26 -20.99 -3.08
C GLU A 177 -8.32 -19.79 -2.94
N ALA A 178 -8.65 -18.68 -3.61
CA ALA A 178 -7.87 -17.45 -3.51
C ALA A 178 -7.83 -16.91 -2.07
N THR A 179 -8.96 -16.97 -1.35
CA THR A 179 -9.01 -16.52 0.05
C THR A 179 -8.22 -17.44 0.97
N LEU A 180 -8.30 -18.77 0.78
CA LEU A 180 -7.51 -19.73 1.55
C LEU A 180 -6.00 -19.50 1.33
N GLU A 181 -5.57 -19.35 0.09
CA GLU A 181 -4.17 -19.09 -0.26
C GLU A 181 -3.67 -17.78 0.37
N TRP A 182 -4.46 -16.71 0.26
CA TRP A 182 -4.12 -15.40 0.82
C TRP A 182 -4.01 -15.42 2.34
N LEU A 183 -4.99 -16.00 3.05
CA LEU A 183 -4.96 -16.09 4.51
C LEU A 183 -3.84 -17.00 5.02
N ASP A 184 -3.58 -18.12 4.33
CA ASP A 184 -2.50 -19.04 4.67
C ASP A 184 -1.12 -18.39 4.64
N LYS A 185 -0.94 -17.50 3.67
CA LYS A 185 0.31 -16.79 3.48
C LYS A 185 0.43 -15.61 4.44
N GLY A 186 -0.63 -14.82 4.58
CA GLY A 186 -0.61 -13.54 5.30
C GLY A 186 -0.97 -13.61 6.78
N SER A 187 -1.54 -14.71 7.28
CA SER A 187 -1.98 -14.81 8.68
C SER A 187 -1.81 -16.21 9.28
N PRO A 188 -0.60 -16.57 9.75
CA PRO A 188 -0.39 -17.83 10.46
C PRO A 188 -1.37 -18.03 11.63
N GLY A 189 -2.03 -19.19 11.68
CA GLY A 189 -3.01 -19.53 12.73
C GLY A 189 -4.42 -18.96 12.52
N TRP A 190 -4.71 -18.35 11.36
CA TRP A 190 -6.05 -17.83 11.06
C TRP A 190 -7.12 -18.94 11.08
N ARG A 191 -6.78 -20.16 10.66
CA ARG A 191 -7.72 -21.28 10.58
C ARG A 191 -8.31 -21.63 11.93
N GLU A 192 -7.50 -21.66 12.98
CA GLU A 192 -7.97 -21.90 14.34
C GLU A 192 -8.78 -20.71 14.86
N ARG A 193 -8.28 -19.49 14.63
CA ARG A 193 -8.87 -18.26 15.17
C ARG A 193 -10.24 -17.95 14.56
N TYR A 194 -10.39 -18.13 13.25
CA TYR A 194 -11.59 -17.74 12.48
C TYR A 194 -12.44 -18.94 12.03
N ARG A 195 -12.14 -20.16 12.51
CA ARG A 195 -12.86 -21.40 12.16
C ARG A 195 -14.37 -21.25 12.18
N ALA A 196 -14.90 -20.74 13.30
CA ALA A 196 -16.34 -20.63 13.51
C ALA A 196 -16.99 -19.68 12.49
N GLN A 197 -16.35 -18.54 12.22
CA GLN A 197 -16.82 -17.54 11.28
C GLN A 197 -16.75 -18.04 9.83
N TRP A 198 -15.63 -18.67 9.45
CA TRP A 198 -15.47 -19.30 8.15
C TRP A 198 -16.54 -20.38 7.92
N ASN A 199 -16.66 -21.34 8.84
CA ASN A 199 -17.58 -22.48 8.69
C ASN A 199 -19.06 -22.04 8.71
N ALA A 200 -19.38 -20.90 9.34
CA ALA A 200 -20.73 -20.34 9.29
C ALA A 200 -21.10 -19.76 7.91
N ARG A 201 -20.11 -19.25 7.16
CA ARG A 201 -20.34 -18.60 5.87
C ARG A 201 -20.04 -19.50 4.66
N VAL A 202 -18.97 -20.28 4.72
CA VAL A 202 -18.48 -21.16 3.65
C VAL A 202 -18.83 -22.62 3.96
N VAL A 203 -20.13 -22.92 3.90
CA VAL A 203 -20.69 -24.21 4.36
C VAL A 203 -20.19 -25.40 3.53
N ASP A 204 -19.95 -25.19 2.23
CA ASP A 204 -19.55 -26.26 1.31
C ASP A 204 -18.04 -26.58 1.39
N ARG A 205 -17.26 -25.80 2.14
CA ARG A 205 -15.81 -25.99 2.31
C ARG A 205 -15.33 -25.56 3.69
N PRO A 206 -15.68 -26.29 4.75
CA PRO A 206 -15.27 -25.96 6.11
C PRO A 206 -13.77 -26.22 6.32
N ILE A 207 -13.20 -25.53 7.31
CA ILE A 207 -11.81 -25.68 7.76
C ILE A 207 -11.73 -26.18 9.20
#